data_AF-M5T5P2-F1
#
_entry.id   AF-M5T5P2-F1
#
_cell.length_a   1.000
_cell.length_b   1.000
_cell.length_c   1.000
_cell.angle_alpha   90.00
_cell.angle_beta   90.00
_cell.angle_gamma   90.00
#
_symmetry.space_group_name_H-M   'P 1'
#
loop_
_entity.id
_entity.type
_entity.pdbx_description
1 polymer ?
#
loop_
_entity_poly.entity_id
_entity_poly.type
_entity_poly.pdbx_seq_one_letter_code
_entity_poly.pdbx_strand_id
1 'polypeptide(L)'
;MMVLHRTRDMHSSHSHWPLIRDLFEMGLGEAYLVVFVGIAKSALLVSLVSVGLIQALKRIHIGKLFLIGFVLWIGLTFAGLNWFHRDRFVDLHQSQNDYVPRSGCLTYEPTFGHLFASYAMSRDDFDTWLAAYPVPLMPYEDFLQRFDEERMGFTEPDAAYATEPASNGAQTRVYFKDGVMYFSRNVM
;
A
#
# COMPACT_ATOMS: atom_id res chain seq x y z
N MET A 1 -56.20 9.47 -38.72
CA MET A 1 -55.93 10.15 -37.45
C MET A 1 -54.54 9.72 -37.01
N MET A 2 -53.58 10.64 -37.08
CA MET A 2 -52.13 10.39 -37.00
C MET A 2 -51.69 10.51 -35.54
N VAL A 3 -51.06 9.48 -34.98
CA VAL A 3 -50.46 9.55 -33.63
C VAL A 3 -48.95 9.38 -33.80
N LEU A 4 -48.22 10.44 -33.47
CA LEU A 4 -46.77 10.53 -33.53
C LEU A 4 -46.10 9.60 -32.51
N HIS A 5 -45.20 8.75 -32.98
CA HIS A 5 -44.13 8.18 -32.17
C HIS A 5 -43.17 9.31 -31.76
N ARG A 6 -43.05 9.57 -30.46
CA ARG A 6 -41.95 10.34 -29.88
C ARG A 6 -41.05 9.36 -29.14
N THR A 7 -40.02 8.88 -29.84
CA THR A 7 -38.79 8.35 -29.23
C THR A 7 -38.20 9.45 -28.37
N ARG A 8 -38.03 9.18 -27.06
CA ARG A 8 -37.30 10.08 -26.17
C ARG A 8 -35.94 9.46 -25.90
N ASP A 9 -34.95 10.22 -26.33
CA ASP A 9 -33.53 9.93 -26.32
C ASP A 9 -33.03 9.48 -24.94
N MET A 10 -32.34 8.34 -24.94
CA MET A 10 -31.32 8.00 -23.96
C MET A 10 -30.14 8.95 -24.20
N HIS A 11 -30.03 9.99 -23.38
CA HIS A 11 -28.82 10.80 -23.34
C HIS A 11 -28.28 10.89 -21.92
N SER A 12 -27.04 10.42 -21.83
CA SER A 12 -26.00 10.81 -20.88
C SER A 12 -26.36 10.79 -19.40
N SER A 13 -26.24 9.61 -18.81
CA SER A 13 -25.60 9.52 -17.49
C SER A 13 -24.15 9.11 -17.73
N HIS A 14 -23.29 10.09 -18.02
CA HIS A 14 -21.86 9.94 -17.79
C HIS A 14 -21.70 9.71 -16.28
N SER A 15 -21.62 8.44 -15.87
CA SER A 15 -21.12 8.08 -14.56
C SER A 15 -19.64 8.49 -14.53
N HIS A 16 -19.42 9.70 -14.04
CA HIS A 16 -18.17 10.07 -13.40
C HIS A 16 -17.95 9.08 -12.26
N TRP A 17 -17.34 7.93 -12.57
CA TRP A 17 -16.59 7.19 -11.57
C TRP A 17 -15.55 8.18 -11.06
N PRO A 18 -15.60 8.60 -9.79
CA PRO A 18 -14.46 9.33 -9.24
C PRO A 18 -13.27 8.41 -9.46
N LEU A 19 -12.24 8.98 -10.09
CA LEU A 19 -10.97 8.33 -10.32
C LEU A 19 -10.60 7.52 -9.06
N ILE A 20 -10.55 6.20 -9.18
CA ILE A 20 -10.04 5.27 -8.17
C ILE A 20 -8.62 5.68 -7.68
N ARG A 21 -7.96 6.61 -8.41
CA ARG A 21 -6.72 7.28 -8.02
C ARG A 21 -6.81 8.19 -6.79
N ASP A 22 -7.98 8.73 -6.43
CA ASP A 22 -8.13 9.61 -5.26
C ASP A 22 -8.66 8.87 -4.02
N LEU A 23 -8.93 7.57 -4.13
CA LEU A 23 -9.63 6.78 -3.11
C LEU A 23 -8.70 5.98 -2.20
N PHE A 24 -7.38 6.16 -2.29
CA PHE A 24 -6.43 5.57 -1.35
C PHE A 24 -5.28 6.51 -1.05
N GLU A 25 -5.21 6.95 0.21
CA GLU A 25 -3.97 7.44 0.81
C GLU A 25 -2.83 6.45 0.55
N MET A 26 -1.69 7.00 0.14
CA MET A 26 -0.46 6.39 -0.40
C MET A 26 -0.51 4.87 -0.68
N GLY A 27 -0.63 4.50 -1.96
CA GLY A 27 -0.62 3.09 -2.36
C GLY A 27 0.69 2.37 -2.02
N LEU A 28 0.66 1.03 -1.90
CA LEU A 28 1.82 0.19 -1.56
C LEU A 28 3.05 0.47 -2.44
N GLY A 29 2.87 0.54 -3.76
CA GLY A 29 3.95 0.87 -4.69
C GLY A 29 4.45 2.30 -4.56
N GLU A 30 3.58 3.25 -4.23
CA GLU A 30 3.95 4.65 -4.01
C GLU A 30 4.79 4.80 -2.75
N ALA A 31 4.34 4.23 -1.62
CA ALA A 31 5.09 4.23 -0.37
C ALA A 31 6.46 3.57 -0.53
N TYR A 32 6.52 2.44 -1.26
CA TYR A 32 7.77 1.76 -1.58
C TYR A 32 8.75 2.67 -2.34
N LEU A 33 8.27 3.40 -3.34
CA LEU A 33 9.07 4.34 -4.14
C LEU A 33 9.48 5.59 -3.37
N VAL A 34 8.59 6.16 -2.55
CA VAL A 34 8.87 7.32 -1.71
C VAL A 34 10.02 7.03 -0.76
N VAL A 35 10.01 5.85 -0.11
CA VAL A 35 11.10 5.42 0.78
C VAL A 35 12.40 5.22 0.00
N PHE A 36 12.35 4.59 -1.18
CA PHE A 36 13.52 4.43 -2.05
C PHE A 36 14.14 5.78 -2.41
N VAL A 37 13.33 6.74 -2.84
CA VAL A 37 13.78 8.09 -3.21
C VAL A 37 14.32 8.83 -1.98
N GLY A 38 13.71 8.68 -0.81
CA GLY A 38 14.19 9.25 0.44
C GLY A 38 15.59 8.74 0.84
N ILE A 39 15.82 7.44 0.71
CA ILE A 39 17.12 6.81 0.94
C ILE A 39 18.15 7.32 -0.08
N ALA A 40 17.81 7.31 -1.37
CA ALA A 40 18.71 7.75 -2.43
C ALA A 40 19.12 9.23 -2.29
N LYS A 41 18.18 10.10 -1.88
CA LYS A 41 18.46 11.52 -1.59
C LYS A 41 19.39 11.70 -0.39
N SER A 42 19.14 10.95 0.69
CA SER A 42 19.98 10.98 1.89
C SER A 42 21.39 10.49 1.60
N ALA A 43 21.53 9.40 0.84
CA ALA A 43 22.80 8.89 0.37
C ALA A 43 23.55 9.90 -0.52
N LEU A 44 22.84 10.62 -1.38
CA LEU A 44 23.43 11.67 -2.21
C LEU A 44 24.00 12.79 -1.34
N LEU A 45 23.25 13.26 -0.35
CA LEU A 45 23.71 14.29 0.58
C LEU A 45 24.98 13.85 1.34
N VAL A 46 24.99 12.63 1.89
CA VAL A 46 26.15 12.07 2.59
C VAL A 46 27.36 11.95 1.66
N SER A 47 27.14 11.54 0.40
CA SER A 47 28.20 11.47 -0.60
C SER A 47 28.79 12.84 -0.91
N LEU A 48 27.95 13.85 -1.13
CA LEU A 48 28.40 15.23 -1.40
C LEU A 48 29.19 15.82 -0.22
N VAL A 49 28.73 15.61 1.01
CA VAL A 49 29.44 16.03 2.22
C VAL A 49 30.80 15.33 2.31
N SER A 50 30.85 14.02 2.06
CA SER A 50 32.09 13.23 2.10
C SER A 50 33.10 13.71 1.04
N VAL A 51 32.63 13.97 -0.18
CA VAL A 51 33.46 14.52 -1.26
C VAL A 51 33.97 15.92 -0.92
N GLY A 52 33.13 16.77 -0.33
CA GLY A 52 33.53 18.10 0.14
C GLY A 52 34.63 18.04 1.20
N LEU A 53 34.51 17.12 2.17
CA LEU A 53 35.53 16.88 3.19
C LEU A 53 36.84 16.36 2.57
N ILE A 54 36.76 15.41 1.63
CA ILE A 54 37.93 14.90 0.90
C ILE A 54 38.63 16.06 0.19
N GLN A 55 37.88 16.95 -0.48
CA GLN A 55 38.47 18.08 -1.20
C GLN A 55 39.12 19.11 -0.29
N ALA A 56 38.52 19.37 0.88
CA ALA A 56 39.08 20.27 1.89
C ALA A 56 40.41 19.74 2.44
N LEU A 57 40.53 18.41 2.61
CA LEU A 57 41.72 17.76 3.17
C LEU A 57 42.79 17.42 2.12
N LYS A 58 42.35 17.10 0.90
CA LYS A 58 43.20 16.66 -0.21
C LYS A 58 42.77 17.42 -1.45
N ARG A 59 43.66 18.24 -2.02
CA ARG A 59 43.42 18.98 -3.27
C ARG A 59 43.38 18.03 -4.48
N ILE A 60 42.32 17.25 -4.60
CA ILE A 60 42.12 16.27 -5.68
C ILE A 60 41.51 16.98 -6.89
N HIS A 61 41.78 16.47 -8.08
CA HIS A 61 41.14 16.95 -9.30
C HIS A 61 39.62 16.71 -9.27
N ILE A 62 38.85 17.72 -9.71
CA ILE A 62 37.39 17.72 -9.72
C ILE A 62 36.79 16.48 -10.40
N GLY A 63 37.35 16.04 -11.54
CA GLY A 63 36.86 14.85 -12.24
C GLY A 63 36.95 13.57 -11.41
N LYS A 64 38.01 13.40 -10.60
CA LYS A 64 38.15 12.24 -9.70
C LYS A 64 37.17 12.31 -8.54
N LEU A 65 36.90 13.52 -8.01
CA LEU A 65 35.92 13.74 -6.95
C LEU A 65 34.51 13.38 -7.40
N PHE A 66 34.14 13.74 -8.63
CA PHE A 66 32.83 13.40 -9.20
C PHE A 66 32.65 11.87 -9.28
N LEU A 67 33.65 11.15 -9.78
CA LEU A 67 33.62 9.69 -9.83
C LEU A 67 33.50 9.07 -8.43
N ILE A 68 34.30 9.55 -7.47
CA ILE A 68 34.25 9.09 -6.08
C ILE A 68 32.86 9.33 -5.48
N GLY A 69 32.29 10.52 -5.67
CA GLY A 69 30.96 10.87 -5.18
C GLY A 69 29.86 10.00 -5.79
N PHE A 70 29.93 9.74 -7.09
CA PHE A 70 28.96 8.88 -7.77
C PHE A 70 29.01 7.43 -7.25
N VAL A 71 30.21 6.87 -7.10
CA VAL A 71 30.40 5.52 -6.54
C VAL A 71 29.92 5.44 -5.09
N LEU A 72 30.26 6.44 -4.25
CA LEU A 72 29.79 6.52 -2.88
C LEU A 72 28.27 6.61 -2.80
N TRP A 73 27.64 7.42 -3.66
CA TRP A 73 26.20 7.57 -3.69
C TRP A 73 25.49 6.25 -4.00
N ILE A 74 25.93 5.52 -5.03
CA ILE A 74 25.39 4.21 -5.38
C ILE A 74 25.57 3.23 -4.21
N GLY A 75 26.79 3.12 -3.68
CA GLY A 75 27.09 2.19 -2.59
C GLY A 75 26.26 2.46 -1.33
N LEU A 76 26.13 3.73 -0.94
CA LEU A 76 25.31 4.15 0.20
C LEU A 76 23.82 3.93 -0.05
N THR A 77 23.35 4.14 -1.28
CA THR A 77 21.95 3.86 -1.62
C THR A 77 21.64 2.37 -1.47
N PHE A 78 22.47 1.49 -2.05
CA PHE A 78 22.29 0.04 -1.89
C PHE A 78 22.35 -0.41 -0.43
N ALA A 79 23.32 0.09 0.35
CA ALA A 79 23.41 -0.21 1.77
C ALA A 79 22.16 0.26 2.53
N GLY A 80 21.71 1.50 2.27
CA GLY A 80 20.52 2.05 2.91
C GLY A 80 19.24 1.30 2.55
N LEU A 81 19.11 0.83 1.30
CA LEU A 81 17.96 0.02 0.89
C LEU A 81 17.91 -1.31 1.65
N ASN A 82 19.06 -1.99 1.77
CA ASN A 82 19.12 -3.27 2.49
C ASN A 82 18.86 -3.13 3.99
N TRP A 83 19.22 -2.00 4.59
CA TRP A 83 19.12 -1.81 6.04
C TRP A 83 17.82 -1.14 6.50
N PHE A 84 17.24 -0.25 5.70
CA PHE A 84 16.18 0.63 6.18
C PHE A 84 14.91 0.59 5.33
N HIS A 85 14.95 0.06 4.10
CA HIS A 85 13.82 0.20 3.18
C HIS A 85 12.55 -0.44 3.73
N ARG A 86 12.64 -1.70 4.18
CA ARG A 86 11.49 -2.44 4.70
C ARG A 86 10.85 -1.72 5.89
N ASP A 87 11.62 -1.38 6.90
CA ASP A 87 11.10 -0.78 8.13
C ASP A 87 10.46 0.58 7.84
N ARG A 88 11.12 1.42 7.03
CA ARG A 88 10.56 2.72 6.63
C ARG A 88 9.33 2.60 5.75
N PHE A 89 9.26 1.57 4.91
CA PHE A 89 8.09 1.29 4.09
C PHE A 89 6.89 0.88 4.95
N VAL A 90 7.11 -0.02 5.91
CA VAL A 90 6.09 -0.45 6.89
C VAL A 90 5.60 0.76 7.67
N ASP A 91 6.51 1.53 8.27
CA ASP A 91 6.18 2.72 9.07
C ASP A 91 5.36 3.74 8.26
N LEU A 92 5.86 4.09 7.07
CA LEU A 92 5.22 5.11 6.22
C LEU A 92 3.83 4.65 5.80
N HIS A 93 3.71 3.44 5.26
CA HIS A 93 2.44 2.93 4.76
C HIS A 93 1.42 2.76 5.89
N GLN A 94 1.83 2.25 7.06
CA GLN A 94 0.93 2.13 8.20
C GLN A 94 0.45 3.50 8.71
N SER A 95 1.35 4.50 8.76
CA SER A 95 1.01 5.84 9.24
C SER A 95 0.01 6.58 8.34
N GLN A 96 -0.05 6.22 7.05
CA GLN A 96 -0.89 6.85 6.04
C GLN A 96 -2.02 5.94 5.55
N ASN A 97 -2.22 4.78 6.16
CA ASN A 97 -3.30 3.89 5.78
C ASN A 97 -4.47 4.07 6.75
N ASP A 98 -5.45 4.86 6.32
CA ASP A 98 -6.64 5.16 7.11
C ASP A 98 -7.75 4.11 6.92
N TYR A 99 -7.49 3.10 6.10
CA TYR A 99 -8.40 1.98 5.82
C TYR A 99 -8.16 0.78 6.72
N VAL A 100 -7.31 0.88 7.74
CA VAL A 100 -7.09 -0.18 8.71
C VAL A 100 -7.33 0.35 10.14
N PRO A 101 -7.68 -0.51 11.11
CA PRO A 101 -7.79 -0.08 12.49
C PRO A 101 -6.52 0.59 13.00
N ARG A 102 -6.67 1.62 13.83
CA ARG A 102 -5.53 2.37 14.40
C ARG A 102 -4.93 1.72 15.65
N SER A 103 -5.64 0.78 16.26
CA SER A 103 -5.25 0.09 17.50
C SER A 103 -5.44 -1.41 17.34
N GLY A 104 -4.84 -2.19 18.25
CA GLY A 104 -4.96 -3.65 18.25
C GLY A 104 -4.11 -4.35 17.19
N CYS A 105 -3.22 -3.65 16.48
CA CYS A 105 -2.35 -4.26 15.46
C CYS A 105 -1.52 -5.40 16.05
N LEU A 106 -1.68 -6.60 15.50
CA LEU A 106 -0.89 -7.79 15.81
C LEU A 106 0.21 -8.00 14.77
N THR A 107 -0.17 -7.88 13.49
CA THR A 107 0.74 -8.02 12.34
C THR A 107 0.43 -6.95 11.30
N TYR A 108 1.47 -6.38 10.69
CA TYR A 108 1.36 -5.46 9.56
C TYR A 108 2.49 -5.72 8.55
N GLU A 109 2.15 -6.36 7.44
CA GLU A 109 3.09 -6.88 6.45
C GLU A 109 2.76 -6.41 5.04
N PRO A 110 3.05 -5.13 4.73
CA PRO A 110 2.97 -4.63 3.38
C PRO A 110 4.13 -5.18 2.53
N THR A 111 3.83 -5.38 1.25
CA THR A 111 4.76 -5.66 0.16
C THR A 111 4.37 -4.76 -1.02
N PHE A 112 5.16 -4.73 -2.09
CA PHE A 112 4.88 -3.84 -3.23
C PHE A 112 3.45 -4.00 -3.81
N GLY A 113 2.91 -5.22 -3.82
CA GLY A 113 1.60 -5.53 -4.42
C GLY A 113 0.58 -6.14 -3.45
N HIS A 114 0.94 -6.37 -2.19
CA HIS A 114 0.04 -7.01 -1.22
C HIS A 114 0.18 -6.40 0.17
N LEU A 115 -0.93 -6.29 0.88
CA LEU A 115 -0.95 -6.01 2.31
C LEU A 115 -1.63 -7.17 3.02
N PHE A 116 -0.93 -7.71 4.01
CA PHE A 116 -1.53 -8.54 5.04
C PHE A 116 -1.43 -7.82 6.38
N ALA A 117 -2.52 -7.76 7.12
CA ALA A 117 -2.52 -7.21 8.48
C ALA A 117 -3.53 -7.95 9.36
N SER A 118 -3.28 -7.97 10.67
CA SER A 118 -4.22 -8.54 11.64
C SER A 118 -4.34 -7.66 12.87
N TYR A 119 -5.55 -7.63 13.44
CA TYR A 119 -5.92 -6.73 14.53
C TYR A 119 -6.75 -7.46 15.56
N ALA A 120 -6.33 -7.42 16.83
CA ALA A 120 -7.17 -7.85 17.94
C ALA A 120 -8.34 -6.88 18.09
N MET A 121 -9.56 -7.37 17.93
CA MET A 121 -10.78 -6.57 18.06
C MET A 121 -12.00 -7.44 18.38
N SER A 122 -12.98 -6.83 19.05
CA SER A 122 -14.24 -7.52 19.33
C SER A 122 -15.07 -7.70 18.05
N ARG A 123 -16.07 -8.58 18.11
CA ARG A 123 -16.99 -8.77 16.99
C ARG A 123 -17.79 -7.51 16.68
N ASP A 124 -18.25 -6.81 17.71
CA ASP A 124 -19.03 -5.57 17.56
C ASP A 124 -18.19 -4.45 16.93
N ASP A 125 -16.91 -4.32 17.33
CA ASP A 125 -15.98 -3.37 16.72
C ASP A 125 -15.72 -3.71 15.25
N PHE A 126 -15.61 -5.01 14.93
CA PHE A 126 -15.41 -5.48 13.56
C PHE A 126 -16.60 -5.14 12.67
N ASP A 127 -17.82 -5.43 13.12
CA ASP A 127 -19.04 -5.10 12.38
C ASP A 127 -19.22 -3.57 12.23
N THR A 128 -18.83 -2.79 13.25
CA THR A 128 -18.80 -1.32 13.19
C THR A 128 -17.79 -0.82 12.15
N TRP A 129 -16.59 -1.39 12.15
CA TRP A 129 -15.54 -1.05 11.18
C TRP A 129 -15.97 -1.40 9.75
N LEU A 130 -16.58 -2.58 9.55
CA LEU A 130 -17.11 -3.01 8.25
C LEU A 130 -18.14 -2.01 7.70
N ALA A 131 -19.07 -1.57 8.54
CA ALA A 131 -20.11 -0.61 8.15
C ALA A 131 -19.55 0.79 7.83
N ALA A 132 -18.43 1.16 8.45
CA ALA A 132 -17.74 2.42 8.21
C ALA A 132 -16.72 2.33 7.05
N TYR A 133 -16.43 1.13 6.54
CA TYR A 133 -15.43 0.95 5.49
C TYR A 133 -15.88 1.65 4.20
N PRO A 134 -15.02 2.47 3.57
CA PRO A 134 -15.45 3.41 2.53
C PRO A 134 -15.74 2.76 1.18
N VAL A 135 -15.31 1.52 0.97
CA VAL A 135 -15.65 0.72 -0.21
C VAL A 135 -16.59 -0.40 0.24
N PRO A 136 -17.74 -0.64 -0.41
CA PRO A 136 -18.66 -1.68 0.03
C PRO A 136 -17.97 -3.06 0.16
N LEU A 137 -18.04 -3.62 1.36
CA LEU A 137 -17.61 -4.98 1.68
C LEU A 137 -18.85 -5.87 1.74
N MET A 138 -18.91 -6.86 0.84
CA MET A 138 -20.03 -7.78 0.73
C MET A 138 -19.66 -9.13 1.36
N PRO A 139 -20.63 -9.86 1.94
CA PRO A 139 -20.39 -11.22 2.40
C PRO A 139 -19.77 -12.07 1.29
N TYR A 140 -18.70 -12.77 1.63
CA TYR A 140 -17.93 -13.59 0.70
C TYR A 140 -18.13 -15.06 1.10
N GLU A 141 -18.96 -15.78 0.33
CA GLU A 141 -19.32 -17.18 0.62
C GLU A 141 -18.27 -18.20 0.15
N ASP A 142 -17.29 -17.75 -0.63
CA ASP A 142 -16.18 -18.61 -1.02
C ASP A 142 -15.18 -18.70 0.12
N PHE A 143 -14.81 -19.94 0.47
CA PHE A 143 -13.69 -20.30 1.34
C PHE A 143 -12.50 -19.36 1.12
N LEU A 144 -11.71 -19.13 2.18
CA LEU A 144 -10.51 -18.31 2.11
C LEU A 144 -9.74 -18.57 0.81
N GLN A 145 -9.29 -17.50 0.16
CA GLN A 145 -8.40 -17.71 -0.97
C GLN A 145 -7.18 -18.48 -0.46
N ARG A 146 -6.74 -19.50 -1.20
CA ARG A 146 -5.64 -20.37 -0.80
C ARG A 146 -4.37 -19.61 -0.35
N PHE A 147 -4.14 -18.43 -0.93
CA PHE A 147 -3.05 -17.53 -0.52
C PHE A 147 -3.22 -16.94 0.88
N ASP A 148 -4.46 -16.60 1.24
CA ASP A 148 -4.83 -16.06 2.55
C ASP A 148 -4.79 -17.18 3.61
N GLU A 149 -5.21 -18.41 3.29
CA GLU A 149 -5.18 -19.58 4.21
C GLU A 149 -3.79 -19.85 4.78
N GLU A 150 -2.78 -19.94 3.91
CA GLU A 150 -1.40 -20.24 4.30
C GLU A 150 -0.86 -19.18 5.28
N ARG A 151 -1.26 -17.93 5.07
CA ARG A 151 -0.79 -16.79 5.87
C ARG A 151 -1.57 -16.60 7.16
N MET A 152 -2.86 -16.91 7.15
CA MET A 152 -3.76 -16.75 8.28
C MET A 152 -3.73 -17.94 9.23
N GLY A 153 -3.35 -19.13 8.75
CA GLY A 153 -3.25 -20.34 9.58
C GLY A 153 -4.61 -20.96 9.94
N PHE A 154 -5.68 -20.59 9.23
CA PHE A 154 -7.01 -21.19 9.35
C PHE A 154 -7.70 -21.28 7.99
N THR A 155 -8.74 -22.10 7.89
CA THR A 155 -9.51 -22.35 6.65
C THR A 155 -10.99 -21.96 6.77
N GLU A 156 -11.47 -21.69 7.98
CA GLU A 156 -12.87 -21.37 8.26
C GLU A 156 -12.94 -20.14 9.17
N PRO A 157 -13.26 -18.95 8.63
CA PRO A 157 -13.51 -17.75 9.41
C PRO A 157 -14.94 -17.73 9.98
N ASP A 158 -15.15 -17.01 11.07
CA ASP A 158 -16.49 -16.76 11.64
C ASP A 158 -17.29 -15.77 10.76
N ALA A 159 -16.58 -14.91 10.03
CA ALA A 159 -17.15 -14.12 8.95
C ALA A 159 -16.09 -13.74 7.91
N ALA A 160 -16.52 -13.61 6.66
CA ALA A 160 -15.70 -13.23 5.53
C ALA A 160 -16.43 -12.20 4.68
N TYR A 161 -15.71 -11.15 4.31
CA TYR A 161 -16.20 -10.08 3.45
C TYR A 161 -15.16 -9.69 2.42
N ALA A 162 -15.61 -9.24 1.26
CA ALA A 162 -14.73 -8.77 0.20
C ALA A 162 -15.34 -7.61 -0.56
N THR A 163 -14.47 -6.77 -1.13
CA THR A 163 -14.90 -5.82 -2.16
C THR A 163 -15.16 -6.57 -3.47
N GLU A 164 -15.92 -5.96 -4.37
CA GLU A 164 -15.91 -6.41 -5.76
C GLU A 164 -14.46 -6.38 -6.30
N PRO A 165 -14.05 -7.37 -7.10
CA PRO A 165 -12.77 -7.33 -7.79
C PRO A 165 -12.73 -6.15 -8.76
N ALA A 166 -11.70 -5.32 -8.67
CA ALA A 166 -11.43 -4.30 -9.66
C ALA A 166 -10.99 -4.95 -11.00
N SER A 167 -11.03 -4.20 -12.10
CA SER A 167 -10.68 -4.69 -13.44
C SER A 167 -9.22 -5.16 -13.57
N ASN A 168 -8.33 -4.65 -12.71
CA ASN A 168 -6.94 -5.10 -12.59
C ASN A 168 -6.77 -6.29 -11.63
N GLY A 169 -7.86 -6.88 -11.14
CA GLY A 169 -7.84 -7.99 -10.18
C GLY A 169 -7.57 -7.57 -8.74
N ALA A 170 -7.43 -6.26 -8.45
CA ALA A 170 -7.27 -5.78 -7.09
C ALA A 170 -8.53 -6.05 -6.26
N GLN A 171 -8.35 -6.55 -5.04
CA GLN A 171 -9.46 -6.86 -4.15
C GLN A 171 -9.02 -6.68 -2.70
N THR A 172 -9.92 -6.15 -1.87
CA THR A 172 -9.77 -6.18 -0.42
C THR A 172 -10.65 -7.28 0.14
N ARG A 173 -10.09 -8.09 1.03
CA ARG A 173 -10.76 -9.19 1.72
C ARG A 173 -10.50 -9.05 3.21
N VAL A 174 -11.52 -9.28 4.00
CA VAL A 174 -11.47 -9.14 5.44
C VAL A 174 -12.16 -10.34 6.07
N TYR A 175 -11.51 -10.91 7.08
CA TYR A 175 -11.97 -12.09 7.79
C TYR A 175 -12.00 -11.81 9.28
N PHE A 176 -12.91 -12.45 10.00
CA PHE A 176 -12.96 -12.41 11.45
C PHE A 176 -12.87 -13.82 12.00
N LYS A 177 -12.01 -14.01 13.00
CA LYS A 177 -11.89 -15.28 13.72
C LYS A 177 -11.33 -15.06 15.11
N ASP A 178 -11.95 -15.67 16.13
CA ASP A 178 -11.40 -15.76 17.49
C ASP A 178 -10.98 -14.40 18.10
N GLY A 179 -11.75 -13.33 17.84
CA GLY A 179 -11.44 -11.98 18.34
C GLY A 179 -10.34 -11.24 17.58
N VAL A 180 -10.04 -11.69 16.36
CA VAL A 180 -9.06 -11.09 15.47
C VAL A 180 -9.69 -10.81 14.11
N MET A 181 -9.49 -9.59 13.60
CA MET A 181 -9.74 -9.25 12.22
C MET A 181 -8.46 -9.46 11.41
N TYR A 182 -8.59 -10.11 10.26
CA TYR A 182 -7.54 -10.31 9.28
C TYR A 182 -7.89 -9.52 8.03
N PHE A 183 -6.97 -8.67 7.59
CA PHE A 183 -7.11 -7.82 6.41
C PHE A 183 -6.11 -8.28 5.36
N SER A 184 -6.62 -8.61 4.18
CA SER A 184 -5.83 -8.95 3.01
C SER A 184 -6.20 -8.04 1.85
N ARG A 185 -5.20 -7.46 1.20
CA ARG A 185 -5.38 -6.67 -0.01
C ARG A 185 -4.35 -7.08 -1.03
N ASN A 186 -4.80 -7.35 -2.25
CA ASN A 186 -3.94 -7.47 -3.41
C ASN A 186 -4.18 -6.27 -4.33
N VAL A 187 -3.09 -5.71 -4.85
CA VAL A 187 -3.07 -4.74 -5.93
C VAL A 187 -2.23 -5.37 -7.04
N MET A 188 -2.92 -6.02 -7.98
CA MET A 188 -2.33 -6.40 -9.27
C MET A 188 -2.41 -5.23 -10.25
#